data_AF-A0A9W8JS23-F1
#
_entry.id   AF-A0A9W8JS23-F1
#
_cell.length_a   1.000
_cell.length_b   1.000
_cell.length_c   1.000
_cell.angle_alpha   90.00
_cell.angle_beta   90.00
_cell.angle_gamma   90.00
#
_symmetry.space_group_name_H-M   'P 1'
#
loop_
_entity.id
_entity.type
_entity.pdbx_description
1 polymer ?
#
loop_
_entity_poly.entity_id
_entity_poly.type
_entity_poly.pdbx_seq_one_letter_code
_entity_poly.pdbx_strand_id
1 'polypeptide(L)'
;MQPTKRKRTSGLTGIELAIALAALKKLAEKARQELIMNAMQPVAEEQDPELELVEEAEATVLTQIKELMAVLQARADGPQGMTGELLEDLKIQFSGTLALKGDAPGRGALTDNLGNDKLWSATTLLAHLRFLEELVPRCNAAARRLWINAFFYRVSAMIPEHLKMAVSIEQVVPAVTLSDKSPHTLSGFIDFTAAVMVPAQLERPVLWPNDSVLFVSEAKDVSIDLKKHIPQAVAEMLGCARRVGKKIVKGVVTDGRSWIFLILTLQGDGTATYVRSAEINDYEPFTTRPSQEGVSLISAILAHWILHSHEAFNESTDFFLAPI
;
A
#
# COMPACT_ATOMS: atom_id res chain seq x y z
N MET A 1 -32.57 -16.25 -11.49
CA MET A 1 -32.22 -14.86 -11.15
C MET A 1 -30.99 -14.49 -11.96
N GLN A 2 -31.06 -13.43 -12.77
CA GLN A 2 -29.91 -12.91 -13.50
C GLN A 2 -28.93 -12.22 -12.53
N PRO A 3 -27.61 -12.30 -12.74
CA PRO A 3 -26.65 -11.58 -11.92
C PRO A 3 -26.80 -10.08 -12.19
N THR A 4 -27.28 -9.34 -11.19
CA THR A 4 -27.37 -7.89 -11.24
C THR A 4 -25.95 -7.31 -11.27
N LYS A 5 -25.63 -6.57 -12.34
CA LYS A 5 -24.37 -5.84 -12.50
C LYS A 5 -24.18 -4.93 -11.29
N ARG A 6 -23.13 -5.20 -10.50
CA ARG A 6 -22.71 -4.37 -9.35
C ARG A 6 -22.54 -2.91 -9.81
N LYS A 7 -23.25 -1.98 -9.18
CA LYS A 7 -22.97 -0.54 -9.31
C LYS A 7 -21.62 -0.27 -8.64
N ARG A 8 -20.58 -0.06 -9.44
CA ARG A 8 -19.27 0.42 -8.96
C ARG A 8 -19.46 1.87 -8.50
N THR A 9 -19.31 2.13 -7.21
CA THR A 9 -19.26 3.48 -6.64
C THR A 9 -17.84 4.00 -6.68
N SER A 10 -17.71 5.22 -7.23
CA SER A 10 -16.53 6.10 -7.34
C SER A 10 -15.33 5.57 -8.12
N GLY A 11 -15.24 5.98 -9.38
CA GLY A 11 -14.11 5.78 -10.30
C GLY A 11 -14.61 5.74 -11.74
N LEU A 12 -13.83 6.31 -12.67
CA LEU A 12 -14.07 6.21 -14.10
C LEU A 12 -14.43 4.76 -14.48
N THR A 13 -15.50 4.57 -15.23
CA THR A 13 -15.87 3.28 -15.83
C THR A 13 -14.75 2.76 -16.72
N GLY A 14 -14.73 1.47 -17.06
CA GLY A 14 -13.70 0.92 -17.95
C GLY A 14 -13.64 1.65 -19.31
N ILE A 15 -14.78 2.12 -19.80
CA ILE A 15 -14.87 2.94 -21.02
C ILE A 15 -14.27 4.33 -20.80
N GLU A 16 -14.64 5.00 -19.70
CA GLU A 16 -14.08 6.32 -19.37
C GLU A 16 -12.56 6.26 -19.10
N LEU A 17 -12.07 5.18 -18.48
CA LEU A 17 -10.63 4.90 -18.31
C LEU A 17 -9.93 4.76 -19.66
N ALA A 18 -10.51 3.98 -20.58
CA ALA A 18 -9.95 3.80 -21.92
C ALA A 18 -9.92 5.12 -22.71
N ILE A 19 -10.98 5.92 -22.61
CA ILE A 19 -11.05 7.26 -23.23
C ILE A 19 -9.99 8.19 -22.64
N ALA A 20 -9.88 8.24 -21.31
CA ALA A 20 -8.89 9.08 -20.63
C ALA A 20 -7.45 8.65 -20.97
N LEU A 21 -7.18 7.35 -21.04
CA LEU A 21 -5.89 6.81 -21.50
C LEU A 21 -5.57 7.21 -22.94
N ALA A 22 -6.54 7.11 -23.85
CA ALA A 22 -6.35 7.52 -25.24
C ALA A 22 -6.07 9.03 -25.35
N ALA A 23 -6.78 9.85 -24.56
CA ALA A 23 -6.56 11.30 -24.51
C ALA A 23 -5.15 11.65 -24.00
N LEU A 24 -4.68 11.01 -22.93
CA LEU A 24 -3.33 11.22 -22.42
C LEU A 24 -2.24 10.76 -23.38
N LYS A 25 -2.43 9.62 -24.06
CA LYS A 25 -1.50 9.17 -25.12
C LYS A 25 -1.35 10.23 -26.21
N LYS A 26 -2.46 10.81 -26.65
CA LYS A 26 -2.50 11.88 -27.65
C LYS A 26 -1.84 13.17 -27.17
N LEU A 27 -2.05 13.53 -25.90
CA LEU A 27 -1.42 14.69 -25.28
C LEU A 27 0.11 14.50 -25.16
N ALA A 28 0.56 13.31 -24.74
CA ALA A 28 1.98 12.98 -24.65
C ALA A 28 2.67 13.02 -26.03
N GLU A 29 2.00 12.54 -27.07
CA GLU A 29 2.49 12.62 -28.45
C GLU A 29 2.61 14.07 -28.92
N LYS A 30 1.59 14.89 -28.68
CA LYS A 30 1.61 16.32 -29.03
C LYS A 30 2.73 17.08 -28.32
N ALA A 31 2.89 16.87 -27.01
CA ALA A 31 3.96 17.50 -26.23
C ALA A 31 5.36 17.11 -26.74
N ARG A 32 5.57 15.85 -27.14
CA ARG A 32 6.83 15.42 -27.78
C ARG A 32 7.07 16.09 -29.14
N GLN A 33 6.02 16.27 -29.94
CA GLN A 33 6.14 16.95 -31.23
C GLN A 33 6.53 18.43 -31.06
N GLU A 34 5.92 19.12 -30.10
CA GLU A 34 6.26 20.51 -29.77
C GLU A 34 7.74 20.64 -29.31
N LEU A 35 8.22 19.74 -28.44
CA LEU A 35 9.63 19.66 -28.04
C LEU A 35 10.58 19.47 -29.23
N ILE A 36 10.27 18.56 -30.16
CA ILE A 36 11.09 18.31 -31.35
C ILE A 36 11.09 19.55 -32.26
N MET A 37 9.95 20.20 -32.44
CA MET A 37 9.85 21.42 -33.25
C MET A 37 10.65 22.58 -32.67
N ASN A 38 10.63 22.74 -31.35
CA ASN A 38 11.40 23.77 -30.65
C ASN A 38 12.91 23.49 -30.76
N ALA A 39 13.34 22.23 -30.61
CA ALA A 39 14.75 21.84 -30.74
C ALA A 39 15.31 21.98 -32.17
N MET A 40 14.47 22.02 -33.20
CA MET A 40 14.89 22.22 -34.60
C MET A 40 14.96 23.70 -35.01
N GLN A 41 14.59 24.64 -34.14
CA GLN A 41 14.81 26.05 -34.40
C GLN A 41 16.29 26.39 -34.18
N PRO A 42 16.96 27.08 -35.12
CA PRO A 42 18.36 27.47 -34.96
C PRO A 42 18.46 28.49 -33.83
N VAL A 43 18.89 28.03 -32.65
CA VAL A 43 19.20 28.87 -31.49
C VAL A 43 20.50 29.61 -31.82
N ALA A 44 20.43 30.94 -31.93
CA ALA A 44 21.64 31.77 -31.91
C ALA A 44 22.35 31.52 -30.57
N GLU A 45 23.67 31.29 -30.58
CA GLU A 45 24.52 30.76 -29.49
C GLU A 45 24.62 31.64 -28.21
N GLU A 46 23.54 32.25 -27.74
CA GLU A 46 23.50 32.89 -26.43
C GLU A 46 22.94 31.91 -25.40
N GLN A 47 23.78 31.52 -24.44
CA GLN A 47 23.42 30.74 -23.26
C GLN A 47 22.46 31.56 -22.40
N ASP A 48 21.17 31.51 -22.74
CA ASP A 48 20.10 32.12 -21.96
C ASP A 48 19.66 31.14 -20.85
N PRO A 49 19.89 31.45 -19.56
CA PRO A 49 19.42 30.63 -18.46
C PRO A 49 17.88 30.49 -18.41
N GLU A 50 17.13 31.34 -19.12
CA GLU A 50 15.68 31.23 -19.26
C GLU A 50 15.26 30.05 -20.16
N LEU A 51 16.10 29.66 -21.14
CA LEU A 51 15.88 28.51 -22.03
C LEU A 51 16.06 27.16 -21.30
N GLU A 52 17.04 27.04 -20.40
CA GLU A 52 17.25 25.82 -19.58
C GLU A 52 16.05 25.55 -18.65
N LEU A 53 15.45 26.60 -18.08
CA LEU A 53 14.28 26.48 -17.20
C LEU A 53 13.02 26.00 -17.95
N VAL A 54 12.88 26.36 -19.22
CA VAL A 54 11.76 25.92 -20.07
C VAL A 54 11.91 24.43 -20.42
N GLU A 55 13.13 23.98 -20.75
CA GLU A 55 13.38 22.56 -21.04
C GLU A 55 13.15 21.66 -19.82
N GLU A 56 13.55 22.10 -18.62
CA GLU A 56 13.27 21.38 -17.36
C GLU A 56 11.76 21.31 -17.06
N ALA A 57 11.03 22.40 -17.28
CA ALA A 57 9.59 22.45 -17.08
C ALA A 57 8.85 21.52 -18.06
N GLU A 58 9.23 21.49 -19.33
CA GLU A 58 8.65 20.62 -20.35
C GLU A 58 8.96 19.13 -20.09
N ALA A 59 10.18 18.81 -19.66
CA ALA A 59 10.56 17.46 -19.23
C ALA A 59 9.74 17.00 -18.00
N THR A 60 9.43 17.92 -17.09
CA THR A 60 8.59 17.67 -15.91
C THR A 60 7.15 17.34 -16.31
N VAL A 61 6.56 18.10 -17.24
CA VAL A 61 5.19 17.87 -17.75
C VAL A 61 5.07 16.50 -18.42
N LEU A 62 6.03 16.12 -19.27
CA LEU A 62 6.03 14.79 -19.90
C LEU A 62 6.14 13.66 -18.89
N THR A 63 6.92 13.87 -17.83
CA THR A 63 7.05 12.90 -16.73
C THR A 63 5.71 12.73 -16.01
N GLN A 64 5.03 13.83 -15.66
CA GLN A 64 3.71 13.79 -15.04
C GLN A 64 2.66 13.10 -15.93
N ILE A 65 2.65 13.36 -17.24
CA ILE A 65 1.73 12.70 -18.17
C ILE A 65 1.99 11.19 -18.22
N LYS A 66 3.26 10.76 -18.26
CA LYS A 66 3.61 9.33 -18.23
C LYS A 66 3.18 8.66 -16.93
N GLU A 67 3.35 9.32 -15.80
CA GLU A 67 2.91 8.81 -14.50
C GLU A 67 1.38 8.67 -14.45
N LEU A 68 0.64 9.68 -14.92
CA LEU A 68 -0.82 9.62 -14.98
C LEU A 68 -1.32 8.54 -15.94
N MET A 69 -0.65 8.33 -17.07
CA MET A 69 -0.93 7.21 -17.97
C MET A 69 -0.70 5.86 -17.29
N ALA A 70 0.39 5.69 -16.55
CA ALA A 70 0.66 4.47 -15.80
C ALA A 70 -0.44 4.20 -14.75
N VAL A 71 -0.90 5.25 -14.06
CA VAL A 71 -2.03 5.17 -13.12
C VAL A 71 -3.29 4.68 -13.83
N LEU A 72 -3.69 5.31 -14.94
CA LEU A 72 -4.93 4.91 -15.61
C LEU A 72 -4.83 3.51 -16.23
N GLN A 73 -3.66 3.13 -16.73
CA GLN A 73 -3.43 1.82 -17.35
C GLN A 73 -3.54 0.72 -16.31
N ALA A 74 -2.88 0.86 -15.16
CA ALA A 74 -3.02 -0.08 -14.06
C ALA A 74 -4.48 -0.20 -13.57
N ARG A 75 -5.27 0.90 -13.61
CA ARG A 75 -6.71 0.85 -13.26
C ARG A 75 -7.55 0.14 -14.32
N ALA A 76 -7.19 0.30 -15.59
CA ALA A 76 -7.89 -0.32 -16.71
C ALA A 76 -7.63 -1.83 -16.77
N ASP A 77 -6.37 -2.24 -16.55
CA ASP A 77 -5.98 -3.65 -16.51
C ASP A 77 -6.56 -4.36 -15.27
N GLY A 78 -6.74 -3.59 -14.20
CA GLY A 78 -7.40 -3.98 -12.96
C GLY A 78 -6.65 -5.11 -12.23
N PRO A 79 -7.11 -5.45 -11.01
CA PRO A 79 -6.70 -6.69 -10.36
C PRO A 79 -7.20 -7.87 -11.20
N GLN A 80 -6.40 -8.34 -12.15
CA GLN A 80 -6.60 -9.67 -12.71
C GLN A 80 -6.38 -10.62 -11.55
N GLY A 81 -7.44 -11.29 -11.09
CA GLY A 81 -7.44 -12.08 -9.85
C GLY A 81 -6.18 -12.92 -9.74
N MET A 82 -5.21 -12.43 -8.97
CA MET A 82 -3.89 -13.06 -8.90
C MET A 82 -4.05 -14.39 -8.18
N THR A 83 -3.70 -15.46 -8.87
CA THR A 83 -3.73 -16.82 -8.32
C THR A 83 -2.36 -17.17 -7.75
N GLY A 84 -2.29 -18.29 -7.02
CA GLY A 84 -1.01 -18.83 -6.55
C GLY A 84 -0.05 -19.17 -7.70
N GLU A 85 -0.56 -19.60 -8.84
CA GLU A 85 0.24 -19.92 -10.05
C GLU A 85 1.07 -18.71 -10.51
N LEU A 86 0.52 -17.50 -10.42
CA LEU A 86 1.23 -16.29 -10.81
C LEU A 86 2.37 -15.92 -9.85
N LEU A 87 2.28 -16.32 -8.57
CA LEU A 87 3.42 -16.19 -7.66
C LEU A 87 4.57 -17.11 -8.08
N GLU A 88 4.27 -18.30 -8.61
CA GLU A 88 5.29 -19.23 -9.12
C GLU A 88 5.98 -18.66 -10.37
N ASP A 89 5.22 -18.08 -11.29
CA ASP A 89 5.76 -17.35 -12.46
C ASP A 89 6.66 -16.18 -12.05
N LEU A 90 6.30 -15.50 -10.95
CA LEU A 90 7.08 -14.45 -10.32
C LEU A 90 8.28 -14.97 -9.51
N LYS A 91 8.44 -16.28 -9.37
CA LYS A 91 9.41 -16.94 -8.51
C LYS A 91 9.33 -16.46 -7.05
N ILE A 92 8.11 -16.25 -6.57
CA ILE A 92 7.80 -15.90 -5.19
C ILE A 92 7.32 -17.15 -4.46
N GLN A 93 8.07 -17.58 -3.45
CA GLN A 93 7.75 -18.79 -2.69
C GLN A 93 7.20 -18.46 -1.30
N PHE A 94 6.17 -19.19 -0.88
CA PHE A 94 5.73 -19.16 0.51
C PHE A 94 6.74 -19.92 1.38
N SER A 95 7.26 -19.28 2.43
CA SER A 95 8.35 -19.82 3.24
C SER A 95 8.03 -20.05 4.71
N GLY A 96 6.76 -19.90 5.13
CA GLY A 96 6.36 -20.23 6.50
C GLY A 96 5.32 -19.31 7.12
N THR A 97 4.91 -19.64 8.34
CA THR A 97 3.88 -18.88 9.08
C THR A 97 4.50 -18.19 10.30
N LEU A 98 4.19 -16.90 10.47
CA LEU A 98 4.51 -16.13 11.65
C LEU A 98 3.56 -16.52 12.79
N ALA A 99 4.12 -17.09 13.86
CA ALA A 99 3.37 -17.38 15.07
C ALA A 99 3.39 -16.17 16.01
N LEU A 100 2.22 -15.75 16.49
CA LEU A 100 2.14 -14.67 17.47
C LEU A 100 2.78 -15.13 18.79
N LYS A 101 3.61 -14.29 19.41
CA LYS A 101 4.19 -14.61 20.71
C LYS A 101 3.12 -14.65 21.80
N GLY A 102 3.33 -15.49 22.81
CA GLY A 102 2.42 -15.61 23.95
C GLY A 102 2.28 -14.32 24.78
N ASP A 103 3.28 -13.44 24.76
CA ASP A 103 3.28 -12.15 25.46
C ASP A 103 2.75 -10.99 24.60
N ALA A 104 2.43 -11.23 23.32
CA ALA A 104 2.03 -10.18 22.38
C ALA A 104 0.78 -9.40 22.83
N PRO A 105 -0.29 -10.01 23.39
CA PRO A 105 -1.43 -9.25 23.91
C PRO A 105 -1.05 -8.30 25.05
N GLY A 106 -0.22 -8.76 25.98
CA GLY A 106 0.29 -7.94 27.09
C GLY A 106 1.13 -6.76 26.57
N ARG A 107 1.97 -7.00 25.57
CA ARG A 107 2.71 -5.93 24.88
C ARG A 107 1.79 -4.95 24.16
N GLY A 108 0.74 -5.43 23.52
CA GLY A 108 -0.29 -4.60 22.90
C GLY A 108 -0.93 -3.64 23.91
N ALA A 109 -1.39 -4.17 25.04
CA ALA A 109 -1.98 -3.38 26.12
C ALA A 109 -1.02 -2.33 26.70
N LEU A 110 0.29 -2.64 26.82
CA LEU A 110 1.28 -1.66 27.29
C LEU A 110 1.38 -0.44 26.36
N THR A 111 1.12 -0.61 25.06
CA THR A 111 1.13 0.49 24.09
C THR A 111 -0.10 1.39 24.15
N ASP A 112 -1.14 1.04 24.91
CA ASP A 112 -2.33 1.88 25.08
C ASP A 112 -1.98 3.24 25.70
N ASN A 113 -0.93 3.27 26.52
CA ASN A 113 -0.42 4.51 27.12
C ASN A 113 0.25 5.45 26.10
N LEU A 114 0.69 4.95 24.95
CA LEU A 114 1.31 5.79 23.90
C LEU A 114 0.26 6.68 23.26
N GLY A 115 0.54 7.99 23.20
CA GLY A 115 -0.38 8.97 22.61
C GLY A 115 -1.72 9.08 23.35
N ASN A 116 -1.79 8.72 24.64
CA ASN A 116 -3.01 8.82 25.44
C ASN A 116 -3.44 10.28 25.67
N ASP A 117 -2.52 11.23 25.50
CA ASP A 117 -2.74 12.67 25.50
C ASP A 117 -3.24 13.21 24.13
N LYS A 118 -3.29 12.37 23.09
CA LYS A 118 -3.74 12.76 21.75
C LYS A 118 -5.22 12.36 21.54
N LEU A 119 -5.84 12.95 20.51
CA LEU A 119 -7.25 12.68 20.15
C LEU A 119 -7.53 11.19 19.97
N TRP A 120 -6.65 10.49 19.25
CA TRP A 120 -6.76 9.06 18.96
C TRP A 120 -6.03 8.22 20.02
N SER A 121 -6.47 8.34 21.27
CA SER A 121 -6.09 7.41 22.35
C SER A 121 -6.65 6.00 22.09
N ALA A 122 -6.18 4.99 22.83
CA ALA A 122 -6.72 3.63 22.73
C ALA A 122 -8.23 3.59 23.04
N THR A 123 -8.67 4.35 24.05
CA THR A 123 -10.09 4.45 24.42
C THR A 123 -10.92 5.13 23.33
N THR A 124 -10.42 6.22 22.73
CA THR A 124 -11.12 6.91 21.63
C THR A 124 -11.23 6.00 20.41
N LEU A 125 -10.16 5.27 20.06
CA LEU A 125 -10.20 4.30 18.97
C LEU A 125 -11.28 3.26 19.22
N LEU A 126 -11.28 2.59 20.38
CA LEU A 126 -12.26 1.56 20.69
C LEU A 126 -13.70 2.11 20.64
N ALA A 127 -13.93 3.30 21.20
CA ALA A 127 -15.24 3.94 21.14
C ALA A 127 -15.67 4.26 19.70
N HIS A 128 -14.74 4.72 18.86
CA HIS A 128 -15.00 5.00 17.45
C HIS A 128 -15.32 3.72 16.67
N LEU A 129 -14.58 2.64 16.88
CA LEU A 129 -14.84 1.35 16.20
C LEU A 129 -16.21 0.78 16.61
N ARG A 130 -16.60 0.92 17.88
CA ARG A 130 -17.96 0.56 18.34
C ARG A 130 -19.04 1.39 17.65
N PHE A 131 -18.82 2.70 17.50
CA PHE A 131 -19.71 3.57 16.75
C PHE A 131 -19.82 3.17 15.27
N LEU A 132 -18.69 2.87 14.61
CA LEU A 132 -18.70 2.40 13.22
C LEU A 132 -19.45 1.08 13.08
N GLU A 133 -19.27 0.17 14.04
CA GLU A 133 -19.94 -1.12 14.05
C GLU A 133 -21.46 -1.01 14.17
N GLU A 134 -21.96 -0.03 14.93
CA GLU A 134 -23.39 0.18 15.13
C GLU A 134 -24.06 0.93 13.96
N LEU A 135 -23.33 1.81 13.28
CA LEU A 135 -23.94 2.77 12.34
C LEU A 135 -23.54 2.60 10.89
N VAL A 136 -22.44 1.91 10.60
CA VAL A 136 -21.91 1.79 9.24
C VAL A 136 -22.18 0.38 8.68
N PRO A 137 -22.94 0.25 7.59
CA PRO A 137 -23.20 -1.04 6.96
C PRO A 137 -21.90 -1.75 6.57
N ARG A 138 -21.80 -3.04 6.93
CA ARG A 138 -20.60 -3.86 6.70
C ARG A 138 -20.28 -4.13 5.23
N CYS A 139 -21.22 -3.89 4.32
CA CYS A 139 -21.23 -4.49 2.98
C CYS A 139 -20.49 -3.71 1.90
N ASN A 140 -19.90 -2.53 2.20
CA ASN A 140 -19.25 -1.72 1.17
C ASN A 140 -17.79 -1.38 1.52
N ALA A 141 -16.98 -1.14 0.50
CA ALA A 141 -15.55 -0.84 0.65
C ALA A 141 -15.29 0.46 1.43
N ALA A 142 -16.14 1.47 1.27
CA ALA A 142 -16.00 2.73 1.98
C ALA A 142 -16.06 2.55 3.51
N ALA A 143 -16.94 1.67 3.99
CA ALA A 143 -17.06 1.32 5.40
C ALA A 143 -15.76 0.73 5.97
N ARG A 144 -15.12 -0.20 5.22
CA ARG A 144 -13.85 -0.81 5.63
C ARG A 144 -12.73 0.22 5.69
N ARG A 145 -12.68 1.14 4.72
CA ARG A 145 -11.70 2.24 4.72
C ARG A 145 -11.84 3.14 5.94
N LEU A 146 -13.05 3.39 6.45
CA LEU A 146 -13.23 4.14 7.71
C LEU A 146 -12.58 3.42 8.89
N TRP A 147 -12.72 2.09 8.94
CA TRP A 147 -12.11 1.26 9.97
C TRP A 147 -10.59 1.25 9.89
N ILE A 148 -10.03 1.05 8.70
CA ILE A 148 -8.58 1.09 8.45
C ILE A 148 -8.02 2.48 8.80
N ASN A 149 -8.70 3.55 8.41
CA ASN A 149 -8.30 4.92 8.73
C ASN A 149 -8.28 5.16 10.24
N ALA A 150 -9.23 4.63 11.01
CA ALA A 150 -9.24 4.76 12.46
C ALA A 150 -7.97 4.14 13.10
N PHE A 151 -7.56 2.96 12.63
CA PHE A 151 -6.29 2.36 13.04
C PHE A 151 -5.09 3.23 12.66
N PHE A 152 -5.04 3.78 11.44
CA PHE A 152 -3.95 4.68 11.07
C PHE A 152 -3.93 5.96 11.92
N TYR A 153 -5.08 6.56 12.23
CA TYR A 153 -5.10 7.72 13.13
C TYR A 153 -4.62 7.38 14.54
N ARG A 154 -4.93 6.18 15.04
CA ARG A 154 -4.35 5.69 16.30
C ARG A 154 -2.84 5.52 16.19
N VAL A 155 -2.36 4.85 15.14
CA VAL A 155 -0.94 4.62 14.95
C VAL A 155 -0.18 5.94 14.85
N SER A 156 -0.70 6.96 14.15
CA SER A 156 -0.04 8.27 14.05
C SER A 156 0.09 8.96 15.41
N ALA A 157 -0.84 8.73 16.35
CA ALA A 157 -0.73 9.19 17.73
C ALA A 157 0.31 8.43 18.56
N MET A 158 0.67 7.20 18.15
CA MET A 158 1.69 6.36 18.80
C MET A 158 3.11 6.63 18.28
N ILE A 159 3.26 7.32 17.14
CA ILE A 159 4.57 7.65 16.55
C ILE A 159 5.30 8.70 17.41
N PRO A 160 6.63 8.56 17.64
CA PRO A 160 7.43 9.54 18.36
C PRO A 160 7.32 10.96 17.79
N GLU A 161 7.34 11.99 18.64
CA GLU A 161 7.03 13.38 18.22
C GLU A 161 7.98 13.98 17.16
N HIS A 162 9.23 13.50 17.13
CA HIS A 162 10.24 13.92 16.15
C HIS A 162 10.03 13.31 14.76
N LEU A 163 9.09 12.36 14.63
CA LEU A 163 8.68 11.74 13.38
C LEU A 163 7.23 12.12 13.04
N LYS A 164 6.88 11.94 11.77
CA LYS A 164 5.52 12.11 11.27
C LYS A 164 5.17 10.93 10.39
N MET A 165 3.88 10.59 10.41
CA MET A 165 3.33 9.55 9.54
C MET A 165 2.57 10.21 8.38
N ALA A 166 2.89 9.80 7.16
CA ALA A 166 2.13 10.10 5.97
C ALA A 166 1.38 8.84 5.52
N VAL A 167 0.12 8.98 5.13
CA VAL A 167 -0.69 7.89 4.55
C VAL A 167 -1.05 8.28 3.13
N SER A 168 -0.58 7.51 2.17
CA SER A 168 -0.97 7.62 0.76
C SER A 168 -2.01 6.55 0.44
N ILE A 169 -3.04 6.93 -0.32
CA ILE A 169 -4.12 6.04 -0.74
C ILE A 169 -3.94 5.72 -2.22
N GLU A 170 -4.17 4.46 -2.61
CA GLU A 170 -4.10 3.99 -4.00
C GLU A 170 -2.75 4.29 -4.68
N GLN A 171 -1.66 3.93 -4.00
CA GLN A 171 -0.32 4.09 -4.56
C GLN A 171 -0.14 3.15 -5.77
N VAL A 172 0.25 3.73 -6.90
CA VAL A 172 0.44 2.98 -8.15
C VAL A 172 1.65 2.08 -8.04
N VAL A 173 1.43 0.78 -8.28
CA VAL A 173 2.52 -0.17 -8.48
C VAL A 173 3.01 0.02 -9.91
N PRO A 174 4.28 0.40 -10.13
CA PRO A 174 4.80 0.52 -11.48
C PRO A 174 4.67 -0.80 -12.22
N ALA A 175 4.48 -0.71 -13.53
CA ALA A 175 4.44 -1.86 -14.40
C ALA A 175 5.82 -2.55 -14.39
N VAL A 176 5.91 -3.74 -13.78
CA VAL A 176 7.14 -4.54 -13.73
C VAL A 176 6.99 -5.73 -14.66
N THR A 177 7.85 -5.83 -15.67
CA THR A 177 7.94 -7.00 -16.54
C THR A 177 8.43 -8.20 -15.71
N LEU A 178 7.68 -9.30 -15.69
CA LEU A 178 8.00 -10.43 -14.81
C LEU A 178 9.28 -11.15 -15.23
N SER A 179 9.48 -11.26 -16.53
CA SER A 179 10.73 -11.68 -17.15
C SER A 179 10.73 -11.25 -18.62
N ASP A 180 11.91 -11.26 -19.24
CA ASP A 180 12.05 -11.03 -20.69
C ASP A 180 11.28 -12.05 -21.54
N LYS A 181 10.86 -13.16 -20.94
CA LYS A 181 10.13 -14.25 -21.61
C LYS A 181 8.63 -14.24 -21.34
N SER A 182 8.15 -13.42 -20.41
CA SER A 182 6.73 -13.34 -20.06
C SER A 182 6.11 -12.09 -20.65
N PRO A 183 5.01 -12.18 -21.42
CA PRO A 183 4.27 -11.01 -21.86
C PRO A 183 3.51 -10.34 -20.71
N HIS A 184 3.46 -10.97 -19.54
CA HIS A 184 2.74 -10.43 -18.38
C HIS A 184 3.57 -9.33 -17.74
N THR A 185 2.91 -8.20 -17.52
CA THR A 185 3.44 -7.09 -16.74
C THR A 185 2.63 -7.03 -15.45
N LEU A 186 3.32 -7.03 -14.31
CA LEU A 186 2.68 -6.80 -13.03
C LEU A 186 2.35 -5.33 -12.94
N SER A 187 1.07 -5.00 -12.91
CA SER A 187 0.55 -3.66 -12.63
C SER A 187 -0.54 -3.75 -11.57
N GLY A 188 -0.77 -2.68 -10.81
CA GLY A 188 -1.74 -2.68 -9.71
C GLY A 188 -1.68 -1.44 -8.85
N PHE A 189 -2.33 -1.50 -7.69
CA PHE A 189 -2.30 -0.43 -6.68
C PHE A 189 -2.24 -1.02 -5.29
N ILE A 190 -1.43 -0.40 -4.45
CA ILE A 190 -1.49 -0.63 -3.03
C ILE A 190 -2.53 0.32 -2.45
N ASP A 191 -3.55 -0.24 -1.80
CA ASP A 191 -4.68 0.54 -1.29
C ASP A 191 -4.27 1.62 -0.30
N PHE A 192 -3.35 1.29 0.61
CA PHE A 192 -2.75 2.24 1.52
C PHE A 192 -1.25 2.01 1.66
N THR A 193 -0.50 3.09 1.75
CA THR A 193 0.90 3.08 2.12
C THR A 193 1.10 4.03 3.29
N ALA A 194 1.54 3.50 4.42
CA ALA A 194 1.83 4.28 5.61
C ALA A 194 3.34 4.40 5.78
N ALA A 195 3.86 5.62 5.73
CA ALA A 195 5.27 5.90 5.84
C ALA A 195 5.55 6.79 7.05
N VAL A 196 6.62 6.49 7.81
CA VAL A 196 7.12 7.32 8.90
C VAL A 196 8.45 7.92 8.52
N MET A 197 8.58 9.23 8.70
CA MET A 197 9.73 10.02 8.29
C MET A 197 9.91 11.26 9.16
N VAL A 198 11.05 11.93 9.06
CA VAL A 198 11.22 13.24 9.69
C VAL A 198 10.38 14.30 8.97
N PRO A 199 9.85 15.33 9.65
CA PRO A 199 8.98 16.33 9.03
C PRO A 199 9.50 16.94 7.72
N ALA A 200 10.81 17.21 7.64
CA ALA A 200 11.45 17.78 6.46
C ALA A 200 11.41 16.87 5.21
N GLN A 201 11.05 15.60 5.35
CA GLN A 201 10.93 14.63 4.27
C GLN A 201 9.49 14.48 3.76
N LEU A 202 8.48 15.03 4.46
CA LEU A 202 7.07 14.91 4.06
C LEU A 202 6.75 15.54 2.70
N GLU A 203 7.57 16.51 2.26
CA GLU A 203 7.43 17.16 0.96
C GLU A 203 7.89 16.27 -0.20
N ARG A 204 8.44 15.08 0.07
CA ARG A 204 8.99 14.19 -0.96
C ARG A 204 7.95 13.14 -1.35
N PRO A 205 7.53 13.08 -2.62
CA PRO A 205 6.54 12.10 -3.09
C PRO A 205 7.16 10.70 -3.39
N VAL A 206 8.46 10.52 -3.20
CA VAL A 206 9.19 9.32 -3.63
C VAL A 206 9.62 8.50 -2.42
N LEU A 207 9.35 7.19 -2.45
CA LEU A 207 9.83 6.23 -1.47
C LEU A 207 11.30 5.84 -1.75
N TRP A 208 12.11 5.80 -0.70
CA TRP A 208 13.53 5.47 -0.73
C TRP A 208 13.79 4.07 -0.15
N PRO A 209 14.94 3.44 -0.46
CA PRO A 209 15.29 2.11 0.04
C PRO A 209 15.24 1.96 1.58
N ASN A 210 15.53 3.03 2.31
CA ASN A 210 15.61 3.00 3.78
C ASN A 210 14.37 3.57 4.46
N ASP A 211 13.34 3.95 3.71
CA ASP A 211 12.14 4.54 4.32
C ASP A 211 11.37 3.49 5.12
N SER A 212 10.85 3.91 6.27
CA SER A 212 9.94 3.14 7.09
C SER A 212 8.53 3.20 6.51
N VAL A 213 8.16 2.18 5.74
CA VAL A 213 6.93 2.07 4.93
C VAL A 213 6.25 0.72 5.16
N LEU A 214 4.97 0.76 5.54
CA LEU A 214 4.06 -0.38 5.57
C LEU A 214 3.10 -0.31 4.38
N PHE A 215 3.03 -1.39 3.62
CA PHE A 215 2.06 -1.54 2.53
C PHE A 215 0.81 -2.25 3.03
N VAL A 216 -0.38 -1.74 2.70
CA VAL A 216 -1.64 -2.32 3.14
C VAL A 216 -2.59 -2.50 1.96
N SER A 217 -2.99 -3.75 1.73
CA SER A 217 -3.95 -4.15 0.69
C SER A 217 -5.32 -4.40 1.32
N GLU A 218 -6.35 -3.72 0.80
CA GLU A 218 -7.72 -3.84 1.26
C GLU A 218 -8.41 -5.01 0.54
N ALA A 219 -8.86 -6.01 1.29
CA ALA A 219 -9.70 -7.07 0.77
C ALA A 219 -11.02 -6.48 0.26
N LYS A 220 -11.30 -6.60 -1.04
CA LYS A 220 -12.41 -5.86 -1.68
C LYS A 220 -13.79 -6.49 -1.52
N ASP A 221 -13.90 -7.73 -1.08
CA ASP A 221 -15.18 -8.44 -0.93
C ASP A 221 -15.32 -9.08 0.46
N VAL A 222 -16.41 -8.75 1.15
CA VAL A 222 -16.69 -9.18 2.54
C VAL A 222 -16.97 -10.69 2.63
N SER A 223 -17.31 -11.32 1.50
CA SER A 223 -17.57 -12.76 1.42
C SER A 223 -16.33 -13.59 1.09
N ILE A 224 -15.19 -12.94 0.82
CA ILE A 224 -13.98 -13.59 0.35
C ILE A 224 -12.98 -13.67 1.51
N ASP A 225 -12.53 -14.89 1.79
CA ASP A 225 -11.41 -15.20 2.68
C ASP A 225 -10.21 -14.28 2.39
N LEU A 226 -9.72 -13.54 3.40
CA LEU A 226 -8.58 -12.63 3.29
C LEU A 226 -7.36 -13.32 2.66
N LYS A 227 -7.18 -14.63 2.88
CA LYS A 227 -6.06 -15.39 2.32
C LYS A 227 -6.04 -15.39 0.79
N LYS A 228 -7.20 -15.21 0.15
CA LYS A 228 -7.31 -15.12 -1.32
C LYS A 228 -6.76 -13.81 -1.88
N HIS A 229 -6.57 -12.79 -1.04
CA HIS A 229 -5.97 -11.52 -1.43
C HIS A 229 -4.44 -11.48 -1.25
N ILE A 230 -3.85 -12.48 -0.57
CA ILE A 230 -2.40 -12.53 -0.32
C ILE A 230 -1.58 -12.57 -1.61
N PRO A 231 -1.90 -13.39 -2.63
CA PRO A 231 -1.08 -13.42 -3.86
C PRO A 231 -0.97 -12.05 -4.52
N GLN A 232 -2.09 -11.34 -4.63
CA GLN A 232 -2.09 -9.99 -5.20
C GLN A 232 -1.26 -9.02 -4.34
N ALA A 233 -1.47 -9.00 -3.02
CA ALA A 233 -0.74 -8.12 -2.12
C ALA A 233 0.78 -8.36 -2.18
N VAL A 234 1.21 -9.62 -2.18
CA VAL A 234 2.62 -10.01 -2.27
C VAL A 234 3.23 -9.61 -3.60
N ALA A 235 2.52 -9.80 -4.71
CA ALA A 235 2.98 -9.38 -6.02
C ALA A 235 3.12 -7.85 -6.10
N GLU A 236 2.12 -7.09 -5.65
CA GLU A 236 2.15 -5.63 -5.58
C GLU A 236 3.30 -5.11 -4.70
N MET A 237 3.51 -5.73 -3.53
CA MET A 237 4.66 -5.46 -2.65
C MET A 237 5.99 -5.71 -3.37
N LEU A 238 6.11 -6.78 -4.16
CA LEU A 238 7.32 -7.05 -4.95
C LEU A 238 7.58 -5.93 -5.97
N GLY A 239 6.55 -5.49 -6.69
CA GLY A 239 6.65 -4.40 -7.66
C GLY A 239 7.15 -3.10 -7.03
N CYS A 240 6.59 -2.75 -5.87
CA CYS A 240 7.05 -1.60 -5.09
C CYS A 240 8.46 -1.78 -4.56
N ALA A 241 8.79 -2.94 -3.96
CA ALA A 241 10.11 -3.23 -3.41
C ALA A 241 11.21 -3.14 -4.46
N ARG A 242 10.99 -3.71 -5.66
CA ARG A 242 11.94 -3.63 -6.78
C ARG A 242 12.17 -2.19 -7.24
N ARG A 243 11.09 -1.39 -7.35
CA ARG A 243 11.18 0.03 -7.75
C ARG A 243 12.10 0.83 -6.82
N VAL A 244 12.00 0.58 -5.52
CA VAL A 244 12.74 1.32 -4.49
C VAL A 244 14.01 0.62 -4.02
N GLY A 245 14.38 -0.53 -4.62
CA GLY A 245 15.56 -1.30 -4.23
C GLY A 245 15.51 -1.87 -2.81
N LYS A 246 14.32 -2.13 -2.24
CA LYS A 246 14.17 -2.72 -0.90
C LYS A 246 14.32 -4.23 -0.94
N LYS A 247 15.15 -4.76 -0.05
CA LYS A 247 15.31 -6.22 0.14
C LYS A 247 14.21 -6.82 1.01
N ILE A 248 13.72 -6.08 2.00
CA ILE A 248 12.68 -6.54 2.92
C ILE A 248 11.58 -5.49 2.91
N VAL A 249 10.34 -5.94 2.76
CA VAL A 249 9.16 -5.10 2.88
C VAL A 249 8.12 -5.79 3.76
N LYS A 250 7.52 -5.03 4.66
CA LYS A 250 6.42 -5.47 5.51
C LYS A 250 5.10 -4.96 4.91
N GLY A 251 4.06 -5.77 5.04
CA GLY A 251 2.74 -5.37 4.59
C GLY A 251 1.62 -6.08 5.31
N VAL A 252 0.39 -5.72 4.99
CA VAL A 252 -0.82 -6.28 5.60
C VAL A 252 -1.91 -6.46 4.56
N VAL A 253 -2.65 -7.56 4.67
CA VAL A 253 -3.94 -7.74 4.01
C VAL A 253 -5.04 -7.59 5.07
N THR A 254 -6.02 -6.73 4.81
CA THR A 254 -7.09 -6.46 5.78
C THR A 254 -8.42 -6.14 5.12
N ASP A 255 -9.52 -6.47 5.78
CA ASP A 255 -10.86 -5.95 5.48
C ASP A 255 -11.30 -4.85 6.48
N GLY A 256 -10.35 -4.33 7.27
CA GLY A 256 -10.55 -3.42 8.40
C GLY A 256 -10.64 -4.15 9.74
N ARG A 257 -11.21 -5.36 9.78
CA ARG A 257 -11.51 -6.10 11.02
C ARG A 257 -10.52 -7.22 11.28
N SER A 258 -10.26 -7.97 10.21
CA SER A 258 -9.30 -9.04 10.16
C SER A 258 -8.02 -8.55 9.52
N TRP A 259 -6.88 -9.01 10.04
CA TRP A 259 -5.56 -8.57 9.63
C TRP A 259 -4.64 -9.77 9.44
N ILE A 260 -4.01 -9.87 8.27
CA ILE A 260 -2.94 -10.83 7.97
C ILE A 260 -1.67 -10.05 7.67
N PHE A 261 -0.68 -10.22 8.53
CA PHE A 261 0.61 -9.54 8.43
C PHE A 261 1.56 -10.34 7.52
N LEU A 262 2.27 -9.65 6.63
CA LEU A 262 3.12 -10.21 5.59
C LEU A 262 4.54 -9.65 5.67
N ILE A 263 5.55 -10.51 5.47
CA ILE A 263 6.93 -10.08 5.23
C ILE A 263 7.36 -10.69 3.91
N LEU A 264 7.79 -9.84 2.97
CA LEU A 264 8.36 -10.24 1.69
C LEU A 264 9.86 -9.94 1.70
N THR A 265 10.66 -10.93 1.33
CA THR A 265 12.12 -10.85 1.23
C THR A 265 12.56 -11.10 -0.20
N LEU A 266 13.21 -10.13 -0.83
CA LEU A 266 13.78 -10.23 -2.17
C LEU A 266 15.20 -10.80 -2.07
N GLN A 267 15.49 -11.78 -2.92
CA GLN A 267 16.80 -12.38 -3.06
C GLN A 267 17.58 -11.71 -4.20
N GLY A 268 18.91 -11.86 -4.18
CA GLY A 268 19.80 -11.24 -5.19
C GLY A 268 19.68 -11.81 -6.60
N ASP A 269 19.05 -12.97 -6.76
CA ASP A 269 18.83 -13.69 -8.02
C ASP A 269 17.50 -13.33 -8.71
N GLY A 270 16.78 -12.34 -8.17
CA GLY A 270 15.48 -11.92 -8.65
C GLY A 270 14.31 -12.76 -8.12
N THR A 271 14.55 -13.79 -7.31
CA THR A 271 13.50 -14.54 -6.59
C THR A 271 13.06 -13.80 -5.34
N ALA A 272 11.94 -14.21 -4.74
CA ALA A 272 11.52 -13.71 -3.45
C ALA A 272 10.86 -14.80 -2.61
N THR A 273 10.84 -14.61 -1.30
CA THR A 273 10.10 -15.44 -0.36
C THR A 273 9.17 -14.59 0.49
N TYR A 274 8.05 -15.15 0.90
CA TYR A 274 7.16 -14.46 1.83
C TYR A 274 6.68 -15.37 2.96
N VAL A 275 6.48 -14.75 4.11
CA VAL A 275 5.84 -15.36 5.28
C VAL A 275 4.60 -14.56 5.66
N ARG A 276 3.65 -15.21 6.34
CA ARG A 276 2.40 -14.57 6.78
C ARG A 276 2.03 -14.95 8.19
N SER A 277 1.33 -14.08 8.91
CA SER A 277 0.70 -14.45 10.18
C SER A 277 -0.56 -15.30 9.96
N ALA A 278 -1.05 -15.91 11.05
CA ALA A 278 -2.46 -16.25 11.16
C ALA A 278 -3.32 -14.96 11.09
N GLU A 279 -4.61 -15.13 10.81
CA GLU A 279 -5.55 -14.02 10.82
C GLU A 279 -5.77 -13.53 12.26
N ILE A 280 -5.52 -12.24 12.50
CA ILE A 280 -5.77 -11.57 13.78
C ILE A 280 -7.05 -10.77 13.64
N ASN A 281 -7.98 -10.98 14.57
CA ASN A 281 -9.28 -10.31 14.59
C ASN A 281 -9.28 -9.28 15.71
N ASP A 282 -9.90 -8.13 15.47
CA ASP A 282 -10.13 -7.13 16.52
C ASP A 282 -11.39 -7.41 17.35
N TYR A 283 -12.15 -8.48 17.10
CA TYR A 283 -13.40 -8.82 17.80
C TYR A 283 -13.23 -9.75 19.00
N GLU A 284 -14.12 -9.63 19.98
CA GLU A 284 -14.24 -10.67 21.01
C GLU A 284 -14.83 -11.94 20.40
N PRO A 285 -14.39 -13.12 20.84
CA PRO A 285 -15.01 -14.38 20.43
C PRO A 285 -16.52 -14.33 20.65
N PHE A 286 -17.29 -14.73 19.63
CA PHE A 286 -18.76 -14.83 19.67
C PHE A 286 -19.53 -13.51 19.81
N THR A 287 -18.87 -12.36 19.74
CA THR A 287 -19.56 -11.06 19.72
C THR A 287 -19.35 -10.34 18.39
N THR A 288 -20.25 -9.40 18.11
CA THR A 288 -20.09 -8.44 17.01
C THR A 288 -19.45 -7.15 17.49
N ARG A 289 -18.69 -7.16 18.60
CA ARG A 289 -18.08 -5.96 19.16
C ARG A 289 -16.55 -6.02 19.08
N PRO A 290 -15.89 -4.90 18.73
CA PRO A 290 -14.46 -4.79 18.87
C PRO A 290 -14.04 -5.04 20.32
N SER A 291 -13.05 -5.90 20.50
CA SER A 291 -12.35 -6.19 21.74
C SER A 291 -11.25 -5.15 21.98
N GLN A 292 -11.07 -4.73 23.24
CA GLN A 292 -9.93 -3.87 23.59
C GLN A 292 -8.61 -4.56 23.24
N GLU A 293 -8.47 -5.84 23.62
CA GLU A 293 -7.24 -6.61 23.42
C GLU A 293 -6.82 -6.70 21.94
N GLY A 294 -7.75 -7.06 21.05
CA GLY A 294 -7.47 -7.16 19.62
C GLY A 294 -7.14 -5.80 18.99
N VAL A 295 -7.89 -4.76 19.36
CA VAL A 295 -7.65 -3.38 18.89
C VAL A 295 -6.27 -2.87 19.33
N SER A 296 -5.90 -3.08 20.60
CA SER A 296 -4.59 -2.72 21.14
C SER A 296 -3.47 -3.51 20.47
N LEU A 297 -3.65 -4.82 20.28
CA LEU A 297 -2.67 -5.68 19.62
C LEU A 297 -2.41 -5.26 18.17
N ILE A 298 -3.46 -5.06 17.37
CA ILE A 298 -3.33 -4.65 15.97
C ILE A 298 -2.67 -3.27 15.87
N SER A 299 -3.08 -2.31 16.70
CA SER A 299 -2.47 -0.97 16.74
C SER A 299 -0.98 -1.04 17.07
N ALA A 300 -0.60 -1.89 18.03
CA ALA A 300 0.79 -2.08 18.45
C ALA A 300 1.65 -2.71 17.34
N ILE A 301 1.15 -3.75 16.68
CA ILE A 301 1.86 -4.39 15.56
C ILE A 301 2.02 -3.40 14.41
N LEU A 302 0.96 -2.68 14.02
CA LEU A 302 1.01 -1.68 12.95
C LEU A 302 2.03 -0.58 13.26
N ALA A 303 2.01 -0.01 14.46
CA ALA A 303 2.96 1.03 14.87
C ALA A 303 4.41 0.51 14.83
N HIS A 304 4.66 -0.69 15.37
CA HIS A 304 5.99 -1.30 15.34
C HIS A 304 6.45 -1.60 13.91
N TRP A 305 5.59 -2.19 13.09
CA TRP A 305 5.94 -2.59 11.73
C TRP A 305 6.14 -1.40 10.79
N ILE A 306 5.39 -0.30 10.98
CA ILE A 306 5.63 0.94 10.24
C ILE A 306 7.01 1.48 10.60
N LEU A 307 7.35 1.58 11.89
CA LEU A 307 8.65 2.12 12.34
C LEU A 307 9.85 1.28 11.89
N HIS A 308 9.72 -0.05 11.93
CA HIS A 308 10.79 -1.01 11.68
C HIS A 308 10.59 -1.77 10.36
N SER A 309 9.95 -1.16 9.36
CA SER A 309 9.55 -1.87 8.13
C SER A 309 10.73 -2.25 7.24
N HIS A 310 11.81 -1.48 7.32
CA HIS A 310 13.03 -1.62 6.51
C HIS A 310 14.07 -2.53 7.19
N GLU A 311 13.86 -2.83 8.47
CA GLU A 311 14.76 -3.65 9.27
C GLU A 311 14.50 -5.14 9.00
N ALA A 312 15.56 -5.94 9.17
CA ALA A 312 15.42 -7.39 9.17
C ALA A 312 14.50 -7.84 10.31
N PHE A 313 13.84 -8.98 10.12
CA PHE A 313 13.01 -9.57 11.17
C PHE A 313 13.87 -9.85 12.42
N ASN A 314 13.46 -9.28 13.55
CA ASN A 314 14.15 -9.44 14.83
C ASN A 314 13.22 -10.11 15.82
N GLU A 315 13.44 -11.40 16.05
CA GLU A 315 12.62 -12.20 16.96
C GLU A 315 12.63 -11.69 18.40
N SER A 316 13.60 -10.90 18.86
CA SER A 316 13.56 -10.35 20.21
C SER A 316 12.56 -9.20 20.35
N THR A 317 12.45 -8.34 19.34
CA THR A 317 11.65 -7.11 19.39
C THR A 317 10.32 -7.24 18.68
N ASP A 318 10.17 -8.13 17.69
CA ASP A 318 8.93 -8.27 16.92
C ASP A 318 7.82 -8.94 17.77
N PHE A 319 6.56 -8.84 17.33
CA PHE A 319 5.40 -9.47 17.97
C PHE A 319 5.23 -10.94 17.60
N PHE A 320 5.95 -11.38 16.56
CA PHE A 320 5.93 -12.75 16.07
C PHE A 320 7.22 -13.49 16.41
N LEU A 321 7.13 -14.82 16.45
CA LEU A 321 8.28 -15.72 16.42
C LEU A 321 8.82 -15.84 15.00
N ALA A 322 10.07 -16.29 14.89
CA ALA A 322 10.63 -16.63 13.58
C ALA A 322 9.71 -17.61 12.84
N PRO A 323 9.60 -17.49 11.51
CA PRO A 323 8.74 -18.36 10.74
C PRO A 323 9.18 -19.82 10.88
N ILE A 324 8.20 -20.69 11.12
CA ILE A 324 8.33 -22.16 11.09
C ILE A 324 7.94 -22.65 9.70
#